data_AF-A0A263NQ54-F1
#
_entry.id   AF-A0A263NQ54-F1
#
_cell.length_a   1.000
_cell.length_b   1.000
_cell.length_c   1.000
_cell.angle_alpha   90.00
_cell.angle_beta   90.00
_cell.angle_gamma   90.00
#
_symmetry.space_group_name_H-M   'P 1'
#
loop_
_entity.id
_entity.type
_entity.pdbx_description
1 polymer ?
#
loop_
_entity_poly.entity_id
_entity_poly.type
_entity_poly.pdbx_seq_one_letter_code
_entity_poly.pdbx_strand_id
1 'polypeptide(L)'
;MKLPALLLAAAVLPSLAHADDAALTDTLKAFTRCDASFFSSLNTHRDAWQAYAPLKQEKNFTWIAVKNRADRKADQVPVSAPPIAGLKLLSYADEVADLGPLGRYYYWGFIVDGGVDEVAQRLAPLLEQPGSLQKGDKEYTRSELKVGNGWQAIKPQPGKAPGTRQVERVLIVEPQGKQGTQSRVSCSVQGGVNAGLLALLRPDIAPVDYPRTQIETNFSDVDVPANVLQRLDSPLLQPKFKTLNYSYLSKKGDGSKDVPTSVTFKAEGGLLVKNEAYGNTFNVDRLTQADLIQLKSKMNGVGDGRVLQTREVELKLPNSWAPGQTLSARMKMLNVPAQPTDKPYETSLTCKVGERIPARQVFAALTGDAIKLACDQGDYKTSRVFIEDLGVALTLELTSSESHYVNEITALEVVR
;
A
#
# COMPACT_ATOMS: atom_id res chain seq x y z
N MET A 1 7.40 -90.91 -17.58
CA MET A 1 8.01 -89.99 -18.57
C MET A 1 7.14 -88.75 -18.70
N LYS A 2 7.80 -87.60 -18.82
CA LYS A 2 7.35 -86.25 -18.45
C LYS A 2 6.34 -85.65 -19.44
N LEU A 3 5.26 -85.05 -18.91
CA LEU A 3 4.50 -83.98 -19.59
C LEU A 3 5.27 -82.65 -19.49
N PRO A 4 5.26 -81.79 -20.52
CA PRO A 4 5.64 -80.39 -20.37
C PRO A 4 4.39 -79.53 -20.13
N ALA A 5 4.34 -78.85 -18.99
CA ALA A 5 3.44 -77.74 -18.76
C ALA A 5 4.08 -76.46 -19.33
N LEU A 6 3.41 -75.84 -20.31
CA LEU A 6 3.75 -74.50 -20.79
C LEU A 6 3.22 -73.47 -19.79
N LEU A 7 4.11 -72.74 -19.12
CA LEU A 7 3.79 -71.57 -18.31
C LEU A 7 3.76 -70.34 -19.22
N LEU A 8 2.58 -69.72 -19.38
CA LEU A 8 2.43 -68.35 -19.86
C LEU A 8 2.96 -67.39 -18.78
N ALA A 9 4.07 -66.73 -19.04
CA ALA A 9 4.51 -65.56 -18.28
C ALA A 9 3.79 -64.32 -18.83
N ALA A 10 2.82 -63.80 -18.09
CA ALA A 10 2.19 -62.51 -18.37
C ALA A 10 3.19 -61.39 -18.05
N ALA A 11 3.46 -60.54 -19.04
CA ALA A 11 4.23 -59.31 -18.88
C ALA A 11 3.44 -58.31 -18.03
N VAL A 12 3.95 -57.99 -16.83
CA VAL A 12 3.51 -56.84 -16.04
C VAL A 12 4.44 -55.67 -16.40
N LEU A 13 3.97 -54.76 -17.25
CA LEU A 13 4.64 -53.51 -17.59
C LEU A 13 4.42 -52.44 -16.50
N PRO A 14 5.34 -51.47 -16.34
CA PRO A 14 5.45 -50.60 -15.17
C PRO A 14 4.40 -49.47 -15.20
N SER A 15 3.45 -49.50 -14.26
CA SER A 15 2.40 -48.46 -14.12
C SER A 15 2.80 -47.29 -13.22
N LEU A 16 4.00 -47.32 -12.61
CA LEU A 16 4.39 -46.38 -11.56
C LEU A 16 4.81 -45.00 -12.10
N ALA A 17 5.37 -44.90 -13.31
CA ALA A 17 5.87 -43.64 -13.86
C ALA A 17 4.76 -42.65 -14.29
N HIS A 18 3.54 -43.13 -14.58
CA HIS A 18 2.43 -42.26 -15.01
C HIS A 18 1.61 -41.68 -13.85
N ALA A 19 1.65 -42.32 -12.67
CA ALA A 19 0.92 -41.84 -11.49
C ALA A 19 1.57 -40.58 -10.90
N ASP A 20 2.90 -40.50 -10.93
CA ASP A 20 3.65 -39.35 -10.40
C ASP A 20 3.46 -38.10 -11.26
N ASP A 21 3.38 -38.22 -12.60
CA ASP A 21 3.18 -37.08 -13.51
C ASP A 21 1.80 -36.41 -13.33
N ALA A 22 0.75 -37.22 -13.16
CA ALA A 22 -0.60 -36.71 -12.87
C ALA A 22 -0.64 -36.00 -11.50
N ALA A 23 -0.01 -36.59 -10.48
CA ALA A 23 0.05 -36.03 -9.12
C ALA A 23 0.78 -34.67 -9.06
N LEU A 24 1.91 -34.55 -9.79
CA LEU A 24 2.64 -33.30 -9.92
C LEU A 24 1.81 -32.24 -10.67
N THR A 25 1.16 -32.64 -11.77
CA THR A 25 0.32 -31.76 -12.58
C THR A 25 -0.91 -31.25 -11.81
N ASP A 26 -1.60 -32.12 -11.07
CA ASP A 26 -2.76 -31.75 -10.26
C ASP A 26 -2.38 -30.80 -9.12
N THR A 27 -1.19 -30.99 -8.54
CA THR A 27 -0.63 -30.02 -7.58
C THR A 27 -0.39 -28.65 -8.20
N LEU A 28 0.10 -28.58 -9.44
CA LEU A 28 0.33 -27.31 -10.12
C LEU A 28 -0.99 -26.64 -10.57
N LYS A 29 -2.03 -27.42 -10.93
CA LYS A 29 -3.39 -26.89 -11.13
C LYS A 29 -3.94 -26.27 -9.84
N ALA A 30 -3.82 -26.98 -8.71
CA ALA A 30 -4.26 -26.48 -7.41
C ALA A 30 -3.48 -25.22 -7.01
N PHE A 31 -2.17 -25.18 -7.26
CA PHE A 31 -1.34 -23.98 -7.08
C PHE A 31 -1.93 -22.77 -7.80
N THR A 32 -2.39 -22.92 -9.05
CA THR A 32 -2.91 -21.79 -9.82
C THR A 32 -4.13 -21.12 -9.19
N ARG A 33 -4.85 -21.75 -8.26
CA ARG A 33 -6.01 -21.15 -7.56
C ARG A 33 -5.62 -20.11 -6.50
N CYS A 34 -4.34 -20.07 -6.11
CA CYS A 34 -3.82 -19.17 -5.08
C CYS A 34 -4.61 -19.22 -3.76
N ASP A 35 -4.89 -20.44 -3.30
CA ASP A 35 -5.57 -20.70 -2.03
C ASP A 35 -5.05 -22.00 -1.38
N ALA A 36 -5.71 -22.44 -0.31
CA ALA A 36 -5.28 -23.59 0.46
C ALA A 36 -5.33 -24.93 -0.29
N SER A 37 -5.98 -24.98 -1.46
CA SER A 37 -6.03 -26.20 -2.27
C SER A 37 -4.64 -26.69 -2.66
N PHE A 38 -3.66 -25.78 -2.87
CA PHE A 38 -2.27 -26.14 -3.12
C PHE A 38 -1.68 -27.02 -2.01
N PHE A 39 -1.83 -26.60 -0.75
CA PHE A 39 -1.27 -27.33 0.41
C PHE A 39 -2.01 -28.65 0.67
N SER A 40 -3.32 -28.69 0.39
CA SER A 40 -4.08 -29.94 0.46
C SER A 40 -3.71 -30.92 -0.66
N SER A 41 -3.39 -30.41 -1.85
CA SER A 41 -2.92 -31.20 -2.99
C SER A 41 -1.52 -31.74 -2.75
N LEU A 42 -0.60 -30.91 -2.23
CA LEU A 42 0.71 -31.36 -1.76
C LEU A 42 0.61 -32.45 -0.70
N ASN A 43 -0.38 -32.36 0.19
CA ASN A 43 -0.61 -33.39 1.20
C ASN A 43 -1.07 -34.72 0.59
N THR A 44 -1.97 -34.64 -0.39
CA THR A 44 -2.49 -35.80 -1.12
C THR A 44 -1.41 -36.47 -1.98
N HIS A 45 -0.52 -35.68 -2.56
CA HIS A 45 0.52 -36.12 -3.49
C HIS A 45 1.94 -36.07 -2.90
N ARG A 46 2.07 -36.17 -1.57
CA ARG A 46 3.35 -35.97 -0.88
C ARG A 46 4.45 -36.88 -1.41
N ASP A 47 4.15 -38.16 -1.59
CA ASP A 47 5.16 -39.15 -1.97
C ASP A 47 5.78 -38.85 -3.33
N ALA A 48 5.02 -38.25 -4.25
CA ALA A 48 5.51 -37.78 -5.54
C ALA A 48 6.39 -36.52 -5.43
N TRP A 49 6.17 -35.67 -4.41
CA TRP A 49 6.90 -34.41 -4.24
C TRP A 49 8.13 -34.50 -3.34
N GLN A 50 8.18 -35.44 -2.40
CA GLN A 50 9.23 -35.50 -1.37
C GLN A 50 10.65 -35.70 -1.94
N ALA A 51 10.76 -36.28 -3.13
CA ALA A 51 12.03 -36.47 -3.82
C ALA A 51 12.59 -35.18 -4.45
N TYR A 52 11.75 -34.15 -4.63
CA TYR A 52 12.07 -32.97 -5.43
C TYR A 52 12.10 -31.66 -4.64
N ALA A 53 11.54 -31.66 -3.44
CA ALA A 53 11.45 -30.47 -2.60
C ALA A 53 11.44 -30.85 -1.11
N PRO A 54 11.99 -30.01 -0.22
CA PRO A 54 11.89 -30.24 1.22
C PRO A 54 10.45 -30.00 1.67
N LEU A 55 9.78 -31.04 2.15
CA LEU A 55 8.40 -30.95 2.59
C LEU A 55 8.30 -30.88 4.12
N LYS A 56 7.34 -30.10 4.62
CA LYS A 56 6.86 -30.16 6.00
C LYS A 56 5.36 -30.47 5.99
N GLN A 57 4.91 -31.14 7.04
CA GLN A 57 3.51 -31.49 7.23
C GLN A 57 3.03 -31.00 8.59
N GLU A 58 1.80 -30.50 8.63
CA GLU A 58 1.02 -30.39 9.84
C GLU A 58 -0.45 -30.76 9.56
N LYS A 59 -1.00 -31.69 10.36
CA LYS A 59 -2.37 -32.20 10.21
C LYS A 59 -2.64 -32.65 8.76
N ASN A 60 -3.56 -31.98 8.08
CA ASN A 60 -4.06 -32.31 6.74
C ASN A 60 -3.37 -31.49 5.63
N PHE A 61 -2.31 -30.76 5.95
CA PHE A 61 -1.61 -29.89 5.00
C PHE A 61 -0.13 -30.24 4.92
N THR A 62 0.42 -30.14 3.71
CA THR A 62 1.85 -30.26 3.43
C THR A 62 2.29 -29.03 2.64
N TRP A 63 3.50 -28.53 2.88
CA TRP A 63 4.06 -27.39 2.18
C TRP A 63 5.54 -27.60 1.87
N ILE A 64 6.03 -26.91 0.84
CA ILE A 64 7.46 -26.83 0.55
C ILE A 64 8.10 -25.85 1.53
N ALA A 65 9.04 -26.35 2.34
CA ALA A 65 9.60 -25.62 3.46
C ALA A 65 10.82 -24.79 3.05
N VAL A 66 10.72 -23.47 3.27
CA VAL A 66 11.86 -22.55 3.21
C VAL A 66 12.47 -22.36 4.59
N LYS A 67 13.72 -21.90 4.66
CA LYS A 67 14.42 -21.73 5.94
C LYS A 67 13.82 -20.59 6.76
N ASN A 68 13.53 -19.46 6.12
CA ASN A 68 12.90 -18.30 6.74
C ASN A 68 12.19 -17.41 5.69
N ARG A 69 10.85 -17.45 5.67
CA ARG A 69 10.01 -16.65 4.75
C ARG A 69 10.08 -15.13 4.96
N ALA A 70 10.63 -14.69 6.09
CA ALA A 70 10.80 -13.26 6.41
C ALA A 70 12.20 -12.73 6.02
N ASP A 71 13.10 -13.60 5.54
CA ASP A 71 14.45 -13.23 5.13
C ASP A 71 14.65 -13.59 3.66
N ARG A 72 14.81 -12.55 2.81
CA ARG A 72 15.03 -12.67 1.36
C ARG A 72 16.26 -13.48 0.94
N LYS A 73 17.14 -13.83 1.88
CA LYS A 73 18.29 -14.71 1.63
C LYS A 73 18.02 -16.17 2.00
N ALA A 74 16.85 -16.46 2.55
CA ALA A 74 16.48 -17.74 3.15
C ALA A 74 15.03 -18.17 2.87
N ASP A 75 14.33 -17.45 1.98
CA ASP A 75 12.94 -17.62 1.58
C ASP A 75 12.78 -18.49 0.33
N GLN A 76 13.84 -19.15 -0.12
CA GLN A 76 13.87 -19.94 -1.35
C GLN A 76 14.60 -21.28 -1.17
N VAL A 77 14.12 -22.33 -1.83
CA VAL A 77 14.73 -23.67 -1.86
C VAL A 77 14.74 -24.25 -3.29
N PRO A 78 15.77 -25.03 -3.67
CA PRO A 78 15.80 -25.70 -4.96
C PRO A 78 14.63 -26.68 -5.14
N VAL A 79 14.17 -26.81 -6.39
CA VAL A 79 13.20 -27.83 -6.81
C VAL A 79 13.82 -28.59 -7.97
N SER A 80 13.76 -29.92 -7.94
CA SER A 80 14.39 -30.80 -8.93
C SER A 80 13.41 -31.76 -9.61
N ALA A 81 12.12 -31.38 -9.66
CA ALA A 81 11.08 -32.17 -10.33
C ALA A 81 11.34 -32.29 -11.84
N PRO A 82 10.88 -33.38 -12.49
CA PRO A 82 10.80 -33.42 -13.95
C PRO A 82 9.89 -32.28 -14.46
N PRO A 83 9.98 -31.89 -15.74
CA PRO A 83 9.10 -30.86 -16.29
C PRO A 83 7.62 -31.23 -16.11
N ILE A 84 6.84 -30.36 -15.45
CA ILE A 84 5.42 -30.58 -15.14
C ILE A 84 4.60 -29.75 -16.12
N ALA A 85 3.77 -30.39 -16.95
CA ALA A 85 3.03 -29.69 -18.03
C ALA A 85 3.95 -28.80 -18.91
N GLY A 86 5.19 -29.23 -19.15
CA GLY A 86 6.21 -28.49 -19.90
C GLY A 86 6.86 -27.33 -19.14
N LEU A 87 6.55 -27.13 -17.86
CA LEU A 87 7.18 -26.14 -16.98
C LEU A 87 8.32 -26.81 -16.19
N LYS A 88 9.55 -26.32 -16.36
CA LYS A 88 10.71 -26.77 -15.59
C LYS A 88 10.87 -25.88 -14.36
N LEU A 89 10.50 -26.41 -13.21
CA LEU A 89 10.60 -25.72 -11.92
C LEU A 89 12.05 -25.77 -11.42
N LEU A 90 12.64 -24.62 -11.12
CA LEU A 90 14.03 -24.51 -10.68
C LEU A 90 14.14 -24.38 -9.15
N SER A 91 13.18 -23.66 -8.56
CA SER A 91 13.12 -23.44 -7.12
C SER A 91 11.73 -23.00 -6.70
N TYR A 92 11.46 -23.13 -5.41
CA TYR A 92 10.27 -22.63 -4.76
C TYR A 92 10.66 -21.47 -3.83
N ALA A 93 9.86 -20.42 -3.81
CA ALA A 93 10.01 -19.26 -2.96
C ALA A 93 8.72 -19.02 -2.15
N ASP A 94 8.87 -18.61 -0.89
CA ASP A 94 7.78 -18.29 0.04
C ASP A 94 8.20 -17.08 0.88
N GLU A 95 7.57 -15.94 0.63
CA GLU A 95 8.00 -14.63 1.13
C GLU A 95 6.84 -13.93 1.82
N VAL A 96 7.14 -13.26 2.94
CA VAL A 96 6.22 -12.32 3.58
C VAL A 96 6.82 -10.92 3.53
N ALA A 97 6.06 -9.97 2.99
CA ALA A 97 6.41 -8.57 2.97
C ALA A 97 5.34 -7.74 3.68
N ASP A 98 5.77 -6.97 4.68
CA ASP A 98 4.94 -5.92 5.27
C ASP A 98 5.29 -4.59 4.61
N LEU A 99 4.40 -4.10 3.75
CA LEU A 99 4.57 -2.82 3.05
C LEU A 99 3.83 -1.70 3.78
N GLY A 100 3.50 -1.90 5.07
CA GLY A 100 2.80 -0.98 5.94
C GLY A 100 1.51 -0.46 5.30
N PRO A 101 1.47 0.82 4.86
CA PRO A 101 0.34 1.42 4.14
C PRO A 101 -0.26 0.61 3.00
N LEU A 102 0.59 -0.09 2.25
CA LEU A 102 0.18 -0.83 1.04
C LEU A 102 -0.41 -2.20 1.40
N GLY A 103 -0.44 -2.53 2.69
CA GLY A 103 -0.91 -3.80 3.21
C GLY A 103 0.21 -4.82 3.32
N ARG A 104 -0.17 -6.02 3.76
CA ARG A 104 0.74 -7.14 3.91
C ARG A 104 0.58 -8.11 2.76
N TYR A 105 1.69 -8.66 2.31
CA TYR A 105 1.76 -9.53 1.14
C TYR A 105 2.36 -10.87 1.56
N TYR A 106 1.67 -11.93 1.18
CA TYR A 106 2.05 -13.31 1.45
C TYR A 106 2.22 -14.03 0.12
N TYR A 107 3.47 -14.18 -0.31
CA TYR A 107 3.81 -14.79 -1.59
C TYR A 107 4.20 -16.26 -1.43
N TRP A 108 3.88 -17.06 -2.43
CA TRP A 108 4.44 -18.39 -2.60
C TRP A 108 4.43 -18.76 -4.09
N GLY A 109 5.45 -19.49 -4.55
CA GLY A 109 5.51 -19.82 -5.96
C GLY A 109 6.85 -20.38 -6.40
N PHE A 110 7.02 -20.47 -7.71
CA PHE A 110 8.16 -21.13 -8.32
C PHE A 110 8.95 -20.15 -9.19
N ILE A 111 10.26 -20.33 -9.21
CA ILE A 111 11.08 -19.84 -10.32
C ILE A 111 11.09 -20.92 -11.39
N VAL A 112 10.76 -20.55 -12.61
CA VAL A 112 10.57 -21.43 -13.74
C VAL A 112 11.55 -21.06 -14.86
N ASP A 113 12.11 -22.07 -15.50
CA ASP A 113 12.91 -21.90 -16.72
C ASP A 113 12.01 -21.47 -17.89
N GLY A 114 12.43 -20.43 -18.62
CA GLY A 114 11.68 -19.87 -19.74
C GLY A 114 11.27 -18.40 -19.52
N GLY A 115 11.03 -17.71 -20.65
CA GLY A 115 10.57 -16.33 -20.65
C GLY A 115 9.08 -16.20 -20.30
N VAL A 116 8.66 -14.99 -19.92
CA VAL A 116 7.32 -14.70 -19.38
C VAL A 116 6.19 -15.19 -20.29
N ASP A 117 6.26 -14.90 -21.59
CA ASP A 117 5.23 -15.31 -22.57
C ASP A 117 5.13 -16.85 -22.70
N GLU A 118 6.27 -17.53 -22.76
CA GLU A 118 6.34 -19.00 -22.88
C GLU A 118 5.77 -19.68 -21.62
N VAL A 119 6.20 -19.19 -20.45
CA VAL A 119 5.74 -19.70 -19.15
C VAL A 119 4.24 -19.45 -18.98
N ALA A 120 3.74 -18.25 -19.32
CA ALA A 120 2.31 -17.93 -19.23
C ALA A 120 1.47 -18.81 -20.17
N GLN A 121 1.95 -19.08 -21.40
CA GLN A 121 1.25 -19.95 -22.35
C GLN A 121 1.12 -21.39 -21.83
N ARG A 122 2.16 -21.92 -21.17
CA ARG A 122 2.13 -23.27 -20.57
C ARG A 122 1.34 -23.32 -19.27
N LEU A 123 1.30 -22.23 -18.52
CA LEU A 123 0.53 -22.12 -17.28
C LEU A 123 -0.98 -22.01 -17.55
N ALA A 124 -1.39 -21.30 -18.59
CA ALA A 124 -2.80 -21.00 -18.89
C ALA A 124 -3.73 -22.25 -18.89
N PRO A 125 -3.37 -23.39 -19.49
CA PRO A 125 -4.19 -24.61 -19.45
C PRO A 125 -4.37 -25.23 -18.06
N LEU A 126 -3.55 -24.84 -17.07
CA LEU A 126 -3.65 -25.34 -15.70
C LEU A 126 -4.67 -24.55 -14.86
N LEU A 127 -5.13 -23.39 -15.34
CA LEU A 127 -6.15 -22.58 -14.69
C LEU A 127 -7.55 -23.13 -15.00
N GLU A 128 -8.48 -22.96 -14.07
CA GLU A 128 -9.90 -23.29 -14.30
C GLU A 128 -10.50 -22.47 -15.46
N GLN A 129 -10.03 -21.23 -15.61
CA GLN A 129 -10.39 -20.34 -16.70
C GLN A 129 -9.09 -19.84 -17.34
N PRO A 130 -8.60 -20.47 -18.43
CA PRO A 130 -7.35 -20.09 -19.06
C PRO A 130 -7.28 -18.61 -19.45
N GLY A 131 -8.39 -18.03 -19.91
CA GLY A 131 -8.49 -16.61 -20.29
C GLY A 131 -8.49 -15.61 -19.11
N SER A 132 -8.46 -16.09 -17.87
CA SER A 132 -8.38 -15.22 -16.68
C SER A 132 -6.97 -14.68 -16.41
N LEU A 133 -5.94 -15.28 -17.02
CA LEU A 133 -4.56 -14.80 -16.96
C LEU A 133 -4.33 -13.71 -18.02
N GLN A 134 -4.35 -12.45 -17.60
CA GLN A 134 -4.34 -11.29 -18.49
C GLN A 134 -2.92 -10.77 -18.73
N LYS A 135 -2.58 -10.46 -19.99
CA LYS A 135 -1.28 -9.88 -20.38
C LYS A 135 -1.20 -8.40 -19.98
N GLY A 136 -0.15 -8.04 -19.24
CA GLY A 136 0.29 -6.67 -18.96
C GLY A 136 1.50 -6.27 -19.80
N ASP A 137 2.24 -5.25 -19.37
CA ASP A 137 3.40 -4.73 -20.11
C ASP A 137 4.61 -5.66 -20.04
N LYS A 138 4.88 -6.27 -18.86
CA LYS A 138 6.02 -7.18 -18.64
C LYS A 138 5.63 -8.49 -17.97
N GLU A 139 4.37 -8.64 -17.61
CA GLU A 139 3.86 -9.72 -16.78
C GLU A 139 2.52 -10.25 -17.29
N TYR A 140 2.10 -11.39 -16.76
CA TYR A 140 0.72 -11.87 -16.86
C TYR A 140 0.12 -11.96 -15.47
N THR A 141 -1.15 -11.58 -15.32
CA THR A 141 -1.78 -11.50 -14.01
C THR A 141 -3.23 -11.95 -14.04
N ARG A 142 -3.62 -12.77 -13.06
CA ARG A 142 -5.02 -12.96 -12.66
C ARG A 142 -5.20 -12.34 -11.27
N SER A 143 -6.10 -11.37 -11.16
CA SER A 143 -6.41 -10.69 -9.90
C SER A 143 -7.86 -10.91 -9.49
N GLU A 144 -8.09 -11.18 -8.20
CA GLU A 144 -9.41 -11.35 -7.63
C GLU A 144 -9.53 -10.60 -6.30
N LEU A 145 -10.61 -9.83 -6.14
CA LEU A 145 -10.94 -9.09 -4.93
C LEU A 145 -11.86 -9.91 -4.03
N LYS A 146 -11.61 -9.90 -2.72
CA LYS A 146 -12.52 -10.47 -1.73
C LYS A 146 -13.77 -9.59 -1.60
N VAL A 147 -14.95 -10.16 -1.91
CA VAL A 147 -16.24 -9.48 -1.77
C VAL A 147 -17.20 -10.39 -1.01
N GLY A 148 -17.62 -9.96 0.18
CA GLY A 148 -18.42 -10.80 1.09
C GLY A 148 -17.72 -12.13 1.36
N ASN A 149 -18.40 -13.24 1.06
CA ASN A 149 -17.84 -14.59 1.19
C ASN A 149 -17.14 -15.11 -0.08
N GLY A 150 -17.25 -14.42 -1.22
CA GLY A 150 -16.67 -14.84 -2.50
C GLY A 150 -15.38 -14.12 -2.90
N TRP A 151 -14.87 -14.50 -4.07
CA TRP A 151 -13.81 -13.84 -4.83
C TRP A 151 -14.38 -13.35 -6.16
N GLN A 152 -14.07 -12.11 -6.51
CA GLN A 152 -14.54 -11.50 -7.75
C GLN A 152 -13.35 -11.12 -8.62
N ALA A 153 -13.32 -11.62 -9.85
CA ALA A 153 -12.29 -11.25 -10.82
C ALA A 153 -12.30 -9.74 -11.08
N ILE A 154 -11.11 -9.15 -11.09
CA ILE A 154 -10.90 -7.74 -11.43
C ILE A 154 -9.86 -7.64 -12.53
N LYS A 155 -9.91 -6.55 -13.30
CA LYS A 155 -8.81 -6.21 -14.20
C LYS A 155 -7.57 -5.86 -13.36
N PRO A 156 -6.41 -6.48 -13.58
CA PRO A 156 -5.17 -6.12 -12.88
C PRO A 156 -4.90 -4.62 -13.00
N GLN A 157 -4.50 -3.98 -11.90
CA GLN A 157 -4.18 -2.56 -11.84
C GLN A 157 -2.72 -2.41 -11.41
N PRO A 158 -1.75 -2.51 -12.35
CA PRO A 158 -0.34 -2.36 -12.05
C PRO A 158 -0.07 -1.07 -11.26
N GLY A 159 0.77 -1.17 -10.23
CA GLY A 159 1.12 -0.03 -9.37
C GLY A 159 0.07 0.39 -8.35
N LYS A 160 -1.09 -0.29 -8.28
CA LYS A 160 -2.11 -0.01 -7.26
C LYS A 160 -2.16 -1.13 -6.22
N ALA A 161 -1.76 -0.82 -5.01
CA ALA A 161 -1.90 -1.74 -3.88
C ALA A 161 -3.38 -1.81 -3.40
N PRO A 162 -3.84 -2.96 -2.92
CA PRO A 162 -5.17 -3.09 -2.28
C PRO A 162 -5.26 -2.29 -0.97
N GLY A 163 -4.12 -1.93 -0.36
CA GLY A 163 -4.07 -1.24 0.93
C GLY A 163 -4.59 -2.12 2.07
N THR A 164 -4.96 -1.52 3.19
CA THR A 164 -5.38 -2.26 4.40
C THR A 164 -6.88 -2.58 4.46
N ARG A 165 -7.68 -2.07 3.52
CA ARG A 165 -9.15 -2.22 3.52
C ARG A 165 -9.66 -3.32 2.60
N GLN A 166 -8.87 -3.68 1.60
CA GLN A 166 -9.23 -4.69 0.61
C GLN A 166 -8.31 -5.88 0.72
N VAL A 167 -8.82 -7.07 0.38
CA VAL A 167 -8.00 -8.26 0.22
C VAL A 167 -8.06 -8.70 -1.22
N GLU A 168 -6.91 -8.85 -1.82
CA GLU A 168 -6.74 -9.35 -3.17
C GLU A 168 -5.95 -10.65 -3.12
N ARG A 169 -6.29 -11.60 -3.99
CA ARG A 169 -5.40 -12.71 -4.32
C ARG A 169 -4.98 -12.61 -5.78
N VAL A 170 -3.72 -12.90 -6.05
CA VAL A 170 -3.12 -12.69 -7.37
C VAL A 170 -2.34 -13.93 -7.78
N LEU A 171 -2.49 -14.36 -9.02
CA LEU A 171 -1.53 -15.22 -9.73
C LEU A 171 -0.76 -14.33 -10.71
N ILE A 172 0.57 -14.31 -10.62
CA ILE A 172 1.42 -13.50 -11.49
C ILE A 172 2.54 -14.32 -12.13
N VAL A 173 2.83 -14.04 -13.39
CA VAL A 173 4.02 -14.51 -14.12
C VAL A 173 4.84 -13.27 -14.48
N GLU A 174 6.02 -13.11 -13.87
CA GLU A 174 6.86 -11.93 -14.03
C GLU A 174 8.32 -12.31 -14.32
N PRO A 175 9.13 -11.40 -14.90
CA PRO A 175 10.54 -11.67 -15.19
C PRO A 175 11.33 -11.94 -13.91
N GLN A 176 12.19 -12.97 -13.94
CA GLN A 176 13.14 -13.26 -12.86
C GLN A 176 14.58 -13.17 -13.37
N GLY A 177 15.47 -12.57 -12.58
CA GLY A 177 16.89 -12.45 -12.90
C GLY A 177 17.19 -11.44 -14.01
N LYS A 178 18.43 -11.45 -14.51
CA LYS A 178 18.96 -10.38 -15.39
C LYS A 178 18.88 -10.66 -16.89
N GLN A 179 18.39 -11.82 -17.32
CA GLN A 179 18.51 -12.27 -18.72
C GLN A 179 17.19 -12.68 -19.39
N GLY A 180 16.03 -12.52 -18.74
CA GLY A 180 14.73 -12.86 -19.35
C GLY A 180 14.53 -14.35 -19.68
N THR A 181 15.45 -15.21 -19.23
CA THR A 181 15.43 -16.67 -19.41
C THR A 181 14.73 -17.41 -18.28
N GLN A 182 14.30 -16.69 -17.24
CA GLN A 182 13.58 -17.23 -16.09
C GLN A 182 12.40 -16.33 -15.78
N SER A 183 11.35 -16.96 -15.27
CA SER A 183 10.14 -16.28 -14.83
C SER A 183 9.81 -16.70 -13.40
N ARG A 184 9.31 -15.77 -12.60
CA ARG A 184 8.68 -16.07 -11.32
C ARG A 184 7.19 -16.27 -11.57
N VAL A 185 6.68 -17.44 -11.20
CA VAL A 185 5.25 -17.71 -11.15
C VAL A 185 4.86 -17.73 -9.67
N SER A 186 4.15 -16.71 -9.21
CA SER A 186 3.79 -16.59 -7.80
C SER A 186 2.30 -16.39 -7.60
N CYS A 187 1.80 -16.99 -6.52
CA CYS A 187 0.57 -16.61 -5.89
C CYS A 187 0.86 -15.58 -4.80
N SER A 188 -0.03 -14.61 -4.63
CA SER A 188 -0.06 -13.71 -3.49
C SER A 188 -1.45 -13.66 -2.87
N VAL A 189 -1.49 -13.50 -1.55
CA VAL A 189 -2.64 -12.92 -0.84
C VAL A 189 -2.15 -11.63 -0.22
N GLN A 190 -2.81 -10.52 -0.56
CA GLN A 190 -2.29 -9.19 -0.32
C GLN A 190 -3.35 -8.20 0.18
N GLY A 191 -2.89 -7.22 0.98
CA GLY A 191 -3.72 -6.12 1.48
C GLY A 191 -4.11 -6.27 2.95
N GLY A 192 -5.39 -6.03 3.26
CA GLY A 192 -6.04 -6.10 4.57
C GLY A 192 -6.28 -7.52 5.08
N VAL A 193 -5.32 -8.42 4.88
CA VAL A 193 -5.45 -9.83 5.25
C VAL A 193 -5.50 -9.95 6.77
N ASN A 194 -6.61 -10.47 7.32
CA ASN A 194 -6.73 -10.74 8.74
C ASN A 194 -6.28 -12.18 9.09
N ALA A 195 -6.10 -12.45 10.38
CA ALA A 195 -5.62 -13.75 10.87
C ALA A 195 -6.51 -14.93 10.42
N GLY A 196 -7.83 -14.78 10.47
CA GLY A 196 -8.76 -15.84 10.09
C GLY A 196 -8.72 -16.17 8.60
N LEU A 197 -8.65 -15.13 7.75
CA LEU A 197 -8.52 -15.32 6.30
C LEU A 197 -7.16 -15.89 5.93
N LEU A 198 -6.09 -15.46 6.62
CA LEU A 198 -4.76 -16.03 6.40
C LEU A 198 -4.73 -17.52 6.77
N ALA A 199 -5.31 -17.92 7.90
CA ALA A 199 -5.41 -19.33 8.30
C ALA A 199 -6.14 -20.19 7.25
N LEU A 200 -7.15 -19.60 6.59
CA LEU A 200 -7.92 -20.29 5.54
C LEU A 200 -7.14 -20.46 4.23
N LEU A 201 -6.30 -19.49 3.85
CA LEU A 201 -5.61 -19.47 2.55
C LEU A 201 -4.16 -19.99 2.62
N ARG A 202 -3.51 -19.83 3.77
CA ARG A 202 -2.10 -20.13 4.05
C ARG A 202 -1.98 -20.98 5.32
N PRO A 203 -2.49 -22.23 5.31
CA PRO A 203 -2.39 -23.14 6.44
C PRO A 203 -0.95 -23.53 6.79
N ASP A 204 0.02 -23.19 5.93
CA ASP A 204 1.46 -23.35 6.17
C ASP A 204 2.05 -22.28 7.10
N ILE A 205 1.32 -21.19 7.37
CA ILE A 205 1.74 -20.12 8.29
C ILE A 205 1.22 -20.41 9.69
N ALA A 206 2.14 -20.44 10.65
CA ALA A 206 1.79 -20.67 12.05
C ALA A 206 1.04 -19.46 12.64
N PRO A 207 0.11 -19.66 13.60
CA PRO A 207 -0.64 -18.57 14.20
C PRO A 207 0.20 -17.45 14.84
N VAL A 208 1.42 -17.77 15.29
CA VAL A 208 2.37 -16.80 15.84
C VAL A 208 2.81 -15.75 14.80
N ASP A 209 2.75 -16.11 13.52
CA ASP A 209 3.15 -15.28 12.38
C ASP A 209 1.96 -14.56 11.72
N TYR A 210 0.76 -14.69 12.28
CA TYR A 210 -0.44 -14.02 11.77
C TYR A 210 -0.39 -12.50 11.96
N PRO A 211 -1.07 -11.75 11.09
CA PRO A 211 -1.23 -10.32 11.28
C PRO A 211 -2.01 -10.10 12.58
N ARG A 212 -1.36 -9.44 13.53
CA ARG A 212 -2.00 -8.97 14.75
C ARG A 212 -2.96 -7.86 14.35
N THR A 213 -4.21 -7.93 14.81
CA THR A 213 -5.19 -6.85 14.63
C THR A 213 -4.59 -5.58 15.21
N GLN A 214 -4.14 -4.66 14.34
CA GLN A 214 -3.73 -3.34 14.76
C GLN A 214 -5.00 -2.58 15.10
N ILE A 215 -5.13 -2.14 16.35
CA ILE A 215 -6.20 -1.24 16.75
C ILE A 215 -5.95 0.06 15.98
N GLU A 216 -6.88 0.41 15.09
CA GLU A 216 -6.79 1.65 14.34
C GLU A 216 -6.79 2.82 15.33
N THR A 217 -5.79 3.68 15.24
CA THR A 217 -5.70 4.85 16.11
C THR A 217 -6.66 5.91 15.59
N ASN A 218 -7.70 6.24 16.35
CA ASN A 218 -8.59 7.33 15.98
C ASN A 218 -7.86 8.67 16.10
N PHE A 219 -8.11 9.56 15.15
CA PHE A 219 -7.50 10.89 15.15
C PHE A 219 -7.89 11.73 16.37
N SER A 220 -9.13 11.57 16.85
CA SER A 220 -9.67 12.24 18.04
C SER A 220 -8.96 11.85 19.32
N ASP A 221 -8.49 10.60 19.40
CA ASP A 221 -8.00 10.00 20.66
C ASP A 221 -6.53 10.34 20.95
N VAL A 222 -5.89 11.10 20.05
CA VAL A 222 -4.48 11.50 20.15
C VAL A 222 -4.36 12.99 20.47
N ASP A 223 -4.17 13.32 21.75
CA ASP A 223 -4.09 14.70 22.24
C ASP A 223 -2.74 15.35 21.97
N VAL A 224 -2.75 16.58 21.43
CA VAL A 224 -1.53 17.38 21.26
C VAL A 224 -0.95 17.72 22.64
N PRO A 225 0.38 17.54 22.86
CA PRO A 225 1.00 17.84 24.14
C PRO A 225 0.76 19.29 24.61
N ALA A 226 0.45 19.48 25.90
CA ALA A 226 0.13 20.79 26.45
C ALA A 226 1.25 21.83 26.26
N ASN A 227 2.53 21.39 26.32
CA ASN A 227 3.70 22.25 26.07
C ASN A 227 3.76 22.77 24.62
N VAL A 228 3.18 22.05 23.66
CA VAL A 228 3.04 22.50 22.27
C VAL A 228 1.93 23.54 22.20
N LEU A 229 0.76 23.25 22.79
CA LEU A 229 -0.40 24.15 22.80
C LEU A 229 -0.09 25.51 23.44
N GLN A 230 0.63 25.53 24.57
CA GLN A 230 1.01 26.76 25.26
C GLN A 230 1.90 27.69 24.43
N ARG A 231 2.64 27.16 23.44
CA ARG A 231 3.50 27.97 22.57
C ARG A 231 2.75 28.60 21.40
N LEU A 232 1.51 28.19 21.14
CA LEU A 232 0.70 28.63 20.00
C LEU A 232 -0.17 29.85 20.32
N ASP A 233 -0.06 30.44 21.50
CA ASP A 233 -0.85 31.62 21.84
C ASP A 233 -0.43 32.82 20.98
N SER A 234 -1.21 33.10 19.93
CA SER A 234 -0.96 34.16 18.97
C SER A 234 -2.27 34.75 18.49
N PRO A 235 -2.52 36.05 18.75
CA PRO A 235 -3.66 36.77 18.20
C PRO A 235 -3.67 36.83 16.67
N LEU A 236 -2.49 36.80 16.03
CA LEU A 236 -2.35 36.91 14.57
C LEU A 236 -2.86 35.68 13.82
N LEU A 237 -2.89 34.52 14.48
CA LEU A 237 -3.20 33.23 13.85
C LEU A 237 -4.56 32.68 14.30
N GLN A 238 -5.39 33.49 14.97
CA GLN A 238 -6.71 33.06 15.44
C GLN A 238 -7.70 32.95 14.27
N PRO A 239 -8.42 31.83 14.14
CA PRO A 239 -9.49 31.71 13.17
C PRO A 239 -10.66 32.62 13.54
N LYS A 240 -11.31 33.21 12.51
CA LYS A 240 -12.42 34.18 12.63
C LYS A 240 -13.69 33.70 11.91
N PHE A 241 -13.87 32.38 11.88
CA PHE A 241 -15.01 31.69 11.29
C PHE A 241 -15.31 30.42 12.07
N LYS A 242 -16.51 29.83 11.89
CA LYS A 242 -16.88 28.51 12.45
C LYS A 242 -16.48 27.38 11.52
N THR A 243 -16.88 27.47 10.25
CA THR A 243 -16.51 26.50 9.21
C THR A 243 -16.15 27.18 7.90
N LEU A 244 -15.18 26.62 7.19
CA LEU A 244 -14.78 27.03 5.85
C LEU A 244 -14.65 25.78 4.98
N ASN A 245 -15.45 25.71 3.92
CA ASN A 245 -15.40 24.64 2.93
C ASN A 245 -14.90 25.23 1.63
N TYR A 246 -13.93 24.59 0.98
CA TYR A 246 -13.54 24.98 -0.38
C TYR A 246 -13.06 23.78 -1.18
N SER A 247 -13.09 23.90 -2.50
CA SER A 247 -12.51 22.92 -3.42
C SER A 247 -11.57 23.60 -4.38
N TYR A 248 -10.54 22.89 -4.82
CA TYR A 248 -9.59 23.38 -5.79
C TYR A 248 -9.17 22.28 -6.78
N LEU A 249 -8.73 22.71 -7.96
CA LEU A 249 -8.08 21.85 -8.95
C LEU A 249 -6.58 22.07 -8.89
N SER A 250 -5.81 21.00 -8.64
CA SER A 250 -4.36 21.03 -8.78
C SER A 250 -3.96 20.79 -10.22
N LYS A 251 -3.44 21.83 -10.87
CA LYS A 251 -2.96 21.78 -12.25
C LYS A 251 -1.46 21.53 -12.26
N LYS A 252 -1.04 20.45 -12.91
CA LYS A 252 0.36 20.22 -13.25
C LYS A 252 0.65 20.82 -14.62
N GLY A 253 1.75 21.55 -14.74
CA GLY A 253 2.19 22.16 -16.02
C GLY A 253 2.58 21.16 -17.12
N ASP A 254 2.51 19.85 -16.85
CA ASP A 254 2.89 18.77 -17.76
C ASP A 254 1.71 18.21 -18.58
N GLY A 255 0.51 18.76 -18.44
CA GLY A 255 -0.69 18.33 -19.16
C GLY A 255 -1.36 17.07 -18.60
N SER A 256 -0.93 16.57 -17.43
CA SER A 256 -1.63 15.51 -16.72
C SER A 256 -3.00 15.97 -16.21
N LYS A 257 -3.88 15.01 -15.91
CA LYS A 257 -5.26 15.31 -15.49
C LYS A 257 -5.28 16.06 -14.16
N ASP A 258 -6.04 17.16 -14.13
CA ASP A 258 -6.33 17.91 -12.92
C ASP A 258 -6.93 17.00 -11.83
N VAL A 259 -6.43 17.15 -10.61
CA VAL A 259 -6.91 16.39 -9.46
C VAL A 259 -7.80 17.30 -8.62
N PRO A 260 -9.11 17.01 -8.49
CA PRO A 260 -9.98 17.75 -7.59
C PRO A 260 -9.70 17.38 -6.14
N THR A 261 -9.54 18.42 -5.32
CA THR A 261 -9.36 18.30 -3.87
C THR A 261 -10.42 19.14 -3.16
N SER A 262 -11.06 18.56 -2.15
CA SER A 262 -11.99 19.27 -1.27
C SER A 262 -11.40 19.41 0.11
N VAL A 263 -11.56 20.58 0.71
CA VAL A 263 -11.03 20.91 2.04
C VAL A 263 -12.15 21.46 2.91
N THR A 264 -12.24 20.93 4.13
CA THR A 264 -13.13 21.41 5.19
C THR A 264 -12.29 21.85 6.37
N PHE A 265 -12.55 23.04 6.88
CA PHE A 265 -12.04 23.52 8.16
C PHE A 265 -13.18 23.73 9.14
N LYS A 266 -12.94 23.35 10.40
CA LYS A 266 -13.76 23.70 11.56
C LYS A 266 -12.87 24.36 12.61
N ALA A 267 -13.26 25.54 13.09
CA ALA A 267 -12.52 26.24 14.13
C ALA A 267 -12.89 25.74 15.53
N GLU A 268 -11.89 25.39 16.33
CA GLU A 268 -12.06 24.91 17.70
C GLU A 268 -10.89 25.43 18.58
N GLY A 269 -11.20 26.26 19.58
CA GLY A 269 -10.20 26.69 20.58
C GLY A 269 -8.96 27.39 19.99
N GLY A 270 -9.12 28.18 18.94
CA GLY A 270 -8.00 28.86 18.25
C GLY A 270 -7.25 28.00 17.23
N LEU A 271 -7.68 26.76 17.03
CA LEU A 271 -7.13 25.80 16.08
C LEU A 271 -8.13 25.49 14.96
N LEU A 272 -7.64 24.83 13.92
CA LEU A 272 -8.41 24.37 12.77
C LEU A 272 -8.32 22.85 12.67
N VAL A 273 -9.46 22.19 12.85
CA VAL A 273 -9.67 20.80 12.44
C VAL A 273 -9.89 20.80 10.93
N LYS A 274 -8.94 20.24 10.19
CA LYS A 274 -8.93 20.18 8.73
C LYS A 274 -9.19 18.76 8.26
N ASN A 275 -10.06 18.59 7.28
CA ASN A 275 -10.13 17.40 6.44
C ASN A 275 -9.83 17.79 5.00
N GLU A 276 -8.91 17.09 4.36
CA GLU A 276 -8.51 17.30 2.97
C GLU A 276 -8.70 16.00 2.19
N ALA A 277 -9.65 15.97 1.26
CA ALA A 277 -10.05 14.79 0.51
C ALA A 277 -9.55 14.86 -0.94
N TYR A 278 -8.75 13.88 -1.33
CA TYR A 278 -8.18 13.76 -2.68
C TYR A 278 -9.02 12.78 -3.52
N GLY A 279 -10.16 13.28 -4.01
CA GLY A 279 -11.18 12.47 -4.66
C GLY A 279 -11.67 11.33 -3.77
N ASN A 280 -11.82 10.12 -4.35
CA ASN A 280 -12.24 8.91 -3.63
C ASN A 280 -11.06 8.05 -3.15
N THR A 281 -9.83 8.54 -3.24
CA THR A 281 -8.62 7.73 -3.02
C THR A 281 -8.25 7.69 -1.54
N PHE A 282 -8.05 8.85 -0.94
CA PHE A 282 -7.67 9.01 0.46
C PHE A 282 -8.03 10.42 0.94
N ASN A 283 -8.11 10.57 2.25
CA ASN A 283 -8.24 11.87 2.89
C ASN A 283 -7.20 12.04 4.00
N VAL A 284 -6.90 13.29 4.34
CA VAL A 284 -5.96 13.62 5.41
C VAL A 284 -6.69 14.46 6.44
N ASP A 285 -6.73 13.95 7.67
CA ASP A 285 -7.16 14.74 8.82
C ASP A 285 -5.96 15.48 9.39
N ARG A 286 -6.12 16.76 9.70
CA ARG A 286 -5.09 17.57 10.36
C ARG A 286 -5.68 18.42 11.46
N LEU A 287 -4.88 18.69 12.47
CA LEU A 287 -5.10 19.76 13.42
C LEU A 287 -4.00 20.77 13.20
N THR A 288 -4.38 22.01 12.91
CA THR A 288 -3.44 23.06 12.52
C THR A 288 -3.75 24.37 13.22
N GLN A 289 -2.80 25.30 13.23
CA GLN A 289 -3.06 26.70 13.51
C GLN A 289 -2.93 27.50 12.21
N ALA A 290 -4.00 28.21 11.84
CA ALA A 290 -4.12 29.01 10.61
C ALA A 290 -3.77 28.27 9.30
N ASP A 291 -3.80 26.93 9.28
CA ASP A 291 -3.27 26.07 8.19
C ASP A 291 -1.78 26.33 7.84
N LEU A 292 -1.03 26.91 8.78
CA LEU A 292 0.42 27.13 8.67
C LEU A 292 1.19 26.15 9.56
N ILE A 293 0.79 26.00 10.82
CA ILE A 293 1.51 25.17 11.79
C ILE A 293 0.73 23.88 12.00
N GLN A 294 1.35 22.72 11.72
CA GLN A 294 0.71 21.42 11.89
C GLN A 294 0.98 20.84 13.28
N LEU A 295 -0.08 20.43 13.97
CA LEU A 295 0.01 19.87 15.33
C LEU A 295 -0.17 18.35 15.34
N LYS A 296 -1.07 17.85 14.50
CA LYS A 296 -1.16 16.42 14.20
C LYS A 296 -1.78 16.19 12.83
N SER A 297 -1.49 15.05 12.24
CA SER A 297 -2.11 14.59 10.99
C SER A 297 -2.30 13.08 10.97
N LYS A 298 -3.34 12.62 10.27
CA LYS A 298 -3.56 11.21 9.95
C LYS A 298 -3.94 11.10 8.48
N MET A 299 -3.29 10.19 7.76
CA MET A 299 -3.72 9.79 6.42
C MET A 299 -4.72 8.64 6.57
N ASN A 300 -5.87 8.76 5.92
CA ASN A 300 -6.93 7.75 5.95
C ASN A 300 -7.08 7.12 4.56
N GLY A 301 -7.00 5.79 4.50
CA GLY A 301 -7.04 5.02 3.24
C GLY A 301 -5.66 4.74 2.65
N VAL A 302 -4.64 5.48 3.08
CA VAL A 302 -3.21 5.24 2.82
C VAL A 302 -2.43 5.58 4.09
N GLY A 303 -1.15 5.25 4.16
CA GLY A 303 -0.33 5.41 5.36
C GLY A 303 -0.45 4.22 6.34
N ASP A 304 0.38 4.22 7.38
CA ASP A 304 0.39 3.17 8.42
C ASP A 304 -0.77 3.31 9.44
N GLY A 305 -1.74 4.18 9.13
CA GLY A 305 -2.94 4.42 9.94
C GLY A 305 -2.69 5.13 11.27
N ARG A 306 -1.44 5.51 11.56
CA ARG A 306 -1.06 6.19 12.81
C ARG A 306 -1.21 7.70 12.71
N VAL A 307 -1.28 8.33 13.87
CA VAL A 307 -1.33 9.79 13.96
C VAL A 307 0.09 10.33 14.08
N LEU A 308 0.55 11.12 13.11
CA LEU A 308 1.78 11.87 13.21
C LEU A 308 1.52 13.09 14.09
N GLN A 309 2.15 13.17 15.25
CA GLN A 309 1.90 14.19 16.26
C GLN A 309 3.14 15.04 16.52
N THR A 310 2.98 16.36 16.54
CA THR A 310 4.01 17.32 16.98
C THR A 310 4.23 17.19 18.49
N ARG A 311 5.45 16.85 18.89
CA ARG A 311 5.91 16.69 20.28
C ARG A 311 6.59 17.93 20.82
N GLU A 312 7.31 18.62 19.95
CA GLU A 312 8.05 19.83 20.26
C GLU A 312 7.83 20.84 19.14
N VAL A 313 7.70 22.11 19.51
CA VAL A 313 7.57 23.22 18.57
C VAL A 313 8.44 24.41 19.02
N GLU A 314 9.22 24.96 18.10
CA GLU A 314 9.88 26.25 18.24
C GLU A 314 9.23 27.21 17.26
N LEU A 315 8.67 28.32 17.77
CA LEU A 315 7.98 29.31 16.95
C LEU A 315 8.69 30.66 17.06
N LYS A 316 8.84 31.31 15.91
CA LYS A 316 9.15 32.74 15.83
C LYS A 316 8.08 33.38 14.98
N LEU A 317 7.19 34.13 15.61
CA LEU A 317 6.09 34.80 14.96
C LEU A 317 6.46 36.27 14.73
N PRO A 318 5.99 36.88 13.63
CA PRO A 318 6.09 38.31 13.47
C PRO A 318 5.17 39.02 14.48
N ASN A 319 5.50 40.27 14.84
CA ASN A 319 4.63 41.08 15.71
C ASN A 319 3.42 41.64 14.95
N SER A 320 3.50 41.71 13.61
CA SER A 320 2.43 42.13 12.72
C SER A 320 2.66 41.55 11.32
N TRP A 321 1.65 41.61 10.46
CA TRP A 321 1.80 41.19 9.06
C TRP A 321 2.45 42.27 8.18
N ALA A 322 3.64 42.75 8.61
CA ALA A 322 4.42 43.73 7.87
C ALA A 322 5.30 43.05 6.81
N PRO A 323 5.38 43.59 5.57
CA PRO A 323 6.23 43.03 4.51
C PRO A 323 7.69 42.86 4.94
N GLY A 324 8.30 41.74 4.57
CA GLY A 324 9.68 41.40 4.89
C GLY A 324 9.86 40.70 6.24
N GLN A 325 8.88 40.75 7.15
CA GLN A 325 8.92 39.95 8.38
C GLN A 325 8.78 38.45 8.05
N THR A 326 9.17 37.62 9.01
CA THR A 326 9.19 36.16 8.83
C THR A 326 8.46 35.48 9.97
N LEU A 327 7.60 34.53 9.61
CA LEU A 327 7.09 33.50 10.51
C LEU A 327 7.93 32.24 10.32
N SER A 328 8.39 31.62 11.41
CA SER A 328 9.05 30.31 11.33
C SER A 328 8.55 29.37 12.41
N ALA A 329 8.44 28.10 12.06
CA ALA A 329 8.10 27.01 12.95
C ALA A 329 9.07 25.86 12.72
N ARG A 330 9.67 25.32 13.77
CA ARG A 330 10.38 24.04 13.74
C ARG A 330 9.61 23.06 14.61
N MET A 331 9.33 21.88 14.05
CA MET A 331 8.48 20.88 14.67
C MET A 331 9.21 19.55 14.67
N LYS A 332 9.16 18.88 15.82
CA LYS A 332 9.59 17.48 15.94
C LYS A 332 8.35 16.64 16.15
N MET A 333 8.12 15.71 15.24
CA MET A 333 6.90 14.91 15.19
C MET A 333 7.21 13.43 15.39
N LEU A 334 6.25 12.68 15.94
CA LEU A 334 6.36 11.23 16.13
C LEU A 334 5.01 10.57 15.86
N ASN A 335 5.04 9.37 15.28
CA ASN A 335 3.84 8.56 15.09
C ASN A 335 3.29 8.05 16.43
N VAL A 336 1.97 7.95 16.51
CA VAL A 336 1.23 7.46 17.67
C VAL A 336 0.29 6.34 17.24
N PRO A 337 0.37 5.13 17.85
CA PRO A 337 1.34 4.73 18.85
C PRO A 337 2.76 4.64 18.29
N ALA A 338 3.75 5.02 19.10
CA ALA A 338 5.15 4.92 18.72
C ALA A 338 5.58 3.45 18.67
N GLN A 339 6.44 3.12 17.71
CA GLN A 339 7.10 1.83 17.57
C GLN A 339 8.59 1.96 17.90
N PRO A 340 9.27 0.89 18.38
CA PRO A 340 10.69 0.94 18.72
C PRO A 340 11.62 1.36 17.56
N THR A 341 11.18 1.14 16.32
CA THR A 341 11.90 1.49 15.10
C THR A 341 11.62 2.90 14.59
N ASP A 342 10.66 3.62 15.19
CA ASP A 342 10.32 4.97 14.74
C ASP A 342 11.45 5.94 15.03
N LYS A 343 11.76 6.77 14.03
CA LYS A 343 12.61 7.94 14.20
C LYS A 343 11.73 9.19 14.24
N PRO A 344 12.04 10.19 15.09
CA PRO A 344 11.36 11.46 15.05
C PRO A 344 11.49 12.10 13.66
N TYR A 345 10.37 12.65 13.17
CA TYR A 345 10.34 13.42 11.93
C TYR A 345 10.54 14.90 12.28
N GLU A 346 11.62 15.49 11.78
CA GLU A 346 11.89 16.92 11.93
C GLU A 346 11.44 17.66 10.68
N THR A 347 10.64 18.70 10.88
CA THR A 347 10.17 19.57 9.80
C THR A 347 10.24 21.02 10.23
N SER A 348 10.46 21.91 9.27
CA SER A 348 10.48 23.35 9.51
C SER A 348 9.70 24.07 8.43
N LEU A 349 8.95 25.09 8.81
CA LEU A 349 8.28 26.02 7.91
C LEU A 349 8.86 27.41 8.14
N THR A 350 9.22 28.11 7.07
CA THR A 350 9.60 29.53 7.12
C THR A 350 8.82 30.30 6.07
N CYS A 351 7.96 31.21 6.49
CA CYS A 351 7.13 32.03 5.61
C CYS A 351 7.56 33.50 5.68
N LYS A 352 7.97 34.07 4.55
CA LYS A 352 8.23 35.50 4.40
C LYS A 352 6.94 36.24 4.05
N VAL A 353 6.64 37.28 4.82
CA VAL A 353 5.48 38.16 4.60
C VAL A 353 5.72 39.04 3.38
N GLY A 354 4.82 38.94 2.41
CA GLY A 354 4.84 39.69 1.16
C GLY A 354 3.88 40.88 1.17
N GLU A 355 3.44 41.28 -0.03
CA GLU A 355 2.46 42.33 -0.21
C GLU A 355 1.04 41.90 0.20
N ARG A 356 0.22 42.90 0.51
CA ARG A 356 -1.20 42.77 0.79
C ARG A 356 -1.99 43.03 -0.49
N ILE A 357 -2.96 42.16 -0.77
CA ILE A 357 -3.85 42.24 -1.92
C ILE A 357 -5.31 42.11 -1.46
N PRO A 358 -6.29 42.64 -2.20
CA PRO A 358 -7.70 42.38 -1.90
C PRO A 358 -8.00 40.87 -1.95
N ALA A 359 -8.64 40.32 -0.91
CA ALA A 359 -8.91 38.88 -0.80
C ALA A 359 -9.79 38.35 -1.95
N ARG A 360 -10.65 39.20 -2.52
CA ARG A 360 -11.45 38.91 -3.72
C ARG A 360 -10.64 38.53 -4.96
N GLN A 361 -9.34 38.87 -5.00
CA GLN A 361 -8.43 38.44 -6.07
C GLN A 361 -8.03 36.96 -5.92
N VAL A 362 -8.14 36.39 -4.72
CA VAL A 362 -7.92 34.97 -4.45
C VAL A 362 -9.16 34.17 -4.83
N PHE A 363 -10.33 34.60 -4.36
CA PHE A 363 -11.63 34.04 -4.75
C PHE A 363 -12.73 35.08 -4.55
N ALA A 364 -13.67 35.19 -5.48
CA ALA A 364 -14.62 36.31 -5.55
C ALA A 364 -15.48 36.51 -4.28
N ALA A 365 -15.79 35.43 -3.55
CA ALA A 365 -16.60 35.49 -2.33
C ALA A 365 -15.83 35.94 -1.06
N LEU A 366 -14.50 36.06 -1.14
CA LEU A 366 -13.67 36.47 0.00
C LEU A 366 -13.71 37.99 0.20
N THR A 367 -13.81 38.41 1.46
CA THR A 367 -13.83 39.81 1.88
C THR A 367 -12.52 40.23 2.53
N GLY A 368 -12.29 41.54 2.61
CA GLY A 368 -11.11 42.11 3.25
C GLY A 368 -9.83 41.91 2.44
N ASP A 369 -8.73 41.78 3.16
CA ASP A 369 -7.38 41.68 2.61
C ASP A 369 -6.78 40.29 2.79
N ALA A 370 -5.90 39.95 1.85
CA ALA A 370 -5.09 38.75 1.86
C ALA A 370 -3.61 39.13 1.78
N ILE A 371 -2.76 38.47 2.57
CA ILE A 371 -1.33 38.72 2.60
C ILE A 371 -0.61 37.57 1.88
N LYS A 372 0.20 37.89 0.88
CA LYS A 372 1.03 36.88 0.21
C LYS A 372 2.10 36.37 1.17
N LEU A 373 2.28 35.06 1.21
CA LEU A 373 3.29 34.37 2.01
C LEU A 373 4.12 33.48 1.09
N ALA A 374 5.42 33.73 1.03
CA ALA A 374 6.37 32.83 0.38
C ALA A 374 6.96 31.90 1.43
N CYS A 375 6.59 30.62 1.39
CA CYS A 375 6.89 29.65 2.42
C CYS A 375 7.86 28.56 1.93
N ASP A 376 8.89 28.30 2.71
CA ASP A 376 9.86 27.21 2.50
C ASP A 376 9.66 26.14 3.59
N GLN A 377 9.52 24.89 3.15
CA GLN A 377 9.37 23.72 4.01
C GLN A 377 10.36 22.60 3.60
N GLY A 378 11.62 22.96 3.36
CA GLY A 378 12.67 22.03 2.96
C GLY A 378 12.57 21.69 1.48
N ASP A 379 12.10 20.48 1.15
CA ASP A 379 11.95 20.04 -0.24
C ASP A 379 10.78 20.71 -0.97
N TYR A 380 9.93 21.44 -0.25
CA TYR A 380 8.75 22.11 -0.77
C TYR A 380 8.85 23.62 -0.62
N LYS A 381 8.56 24.34 -1.69
CA LYS A 381 8.30 25.78 -1.67
C LYS A 381 6.83 26.01 -2.00
N THR A 382 6.15 26.82 -1.21
CA THR A 382 4.74 27.15 -1.41
C THR A 382 4.54 28.65 -1.54
N SER A 383 3.65 29.04 -2.45
CA SER A 383 3.04 30.36 -2.47
C SER A 383 1.69 30.24 -1.79
N ARG A 384 1.50 30.98 -0.69
CA ARG A 384 0.27 30.97 0.11
C ARG A 384 -0.29 32.38 0.24
N VAL A 385 -1.56 32.47 0.62
CA VAL A 385 -2.20 33.72 0.99
C VAL A 385 -2.88 33.56 2.34
N PHE A 386 -2.58 34.45 3.29
CA PHE A 386 -3.27 34.51 4.58
C PHE A 386 -4.45 35.47 4.48
N ILE A 387 -5.67 34.96 4.65
CA ILE A 387 -6.91 35.75 4.56
C ILE A 387 -7.18 36.37 5.93
N GLU A 388 -6.98 37.69 6.08
CA GLU A 388 -6.99 38.34 7.39
C GLU A 388 -8.35 38.30 8.09
N ASP A 389 -9.42 38.40 7.30
CA ASP A 389 -10.81 38.35 7.76
C ASP A 389 -11.23 36.96 8.27
N LEU A 390 -10.48 35.92 7.92
CA LEU A 390 -10.75 34.53 8.29
C LEU A 390 -9.70 33.97 9.24
N GLY A 391 -8.48 34.51 9.24
CA GLY A 391 -7.40 33.99 10.07
C GLY A 391 -6.85 32.63 9.62
N VAL A 392 -6.81 32.38 8.30
CA VAL A 392 -6.35 31.11 7.72
C VAL A 392 -5.54 31.36 6.45
N ALA A 393 -4.50 30.54 6.24
CA ALA A 393 -3.72 30.52 5.02
C ALA A 393 -4.29 29.52 4.00
N LEU A 394 -4.31 29.90 2.73
CA LEU A 394 -4.65 29.04 1.60
C LEU A 394 -3.41 28.86 0.70
N THR A 395 -3.13 27.63 0.29
CA THR A 395 -2.00 27.32 -0.60
C THR A 395 -2.41 27.47 -2.06
N LEU A 396 -1.78 28.41 -2.76
CA LEU A 396 -2.05 28.68 -4.17
C LEU A 396 -1.10 27.92 -5.10
N GLU A 397 0.16 27.76 -4.70
CA GLU A 397 1.15 27.04 -5.48
C GLU A 397 2.05 26.19 -4.60
N LEU A 398 2.51 25.07 -5.15
CA LEU A 398 3.43 24.14 -4.52
C LEU A 398 4.48 23.71 -5.54
N THR A 399 5.75 23.88 -5.20
CA THR A 399 6.89 23.44 -6.01
C THR A 399 7.77 22.50 -5.19
N SER A 400 8.12 21.36 -5.77
CA SER A 400 9.08 20.38 -5.27
C SER A 400 10.17 20.13 -6.32
N SER A 401 11.15 19.28 -6.02
CA SER A 401 12.16 18.83 -6.99
C SER A 401 11.56 18.10 -8.20
N GLU A 402 10.42 17.44 -8.03
CA GLU A 402 9.81 16.58 -9.04
C GLU A 402 8.61 17.21 -9.75
N SER A 403 7.98 18.21 -9.16
CA SER A 403 6.69 18.72 -9.65
C SER A 403 6.38 20.14 -9.19
N HIS A 404 5.63 20.85 -10.02
CA HIS A 404 5.05 22.16 -9.73
C HIS A 404 3.53 22.11 -9.95
N TYR A 405 2.79 22.62 -8.99
CA TYR A 405 1.33 22.67 -8.98
C TYR A 405 0.83 24.08 -8.76
N VAL A 406 -0.20 24.43 -9.52
CA VAL A 406 -1.01 25.63 -9.30
C VAL A 406 -2.41 25.17 -8.89
N ASN A 407 -2.88 25.66 -7.75
CA ASN A 407 -4.18 25.33 -7.18
C ASN A 407 -5.19 26.42 -7.51
N GLU A 408 -6.17 26.10 -8.35
CA GLU A 408 -7.26 27.01 -8.68
C GLU A 408 -8.48 26.68 -7.80
N ILE A 409 -8.88 27.62 -6.94
CA ILE A 409 -10.08 27.46 -6.08
C ILE A 409 -11.33 27.57 -6.96
N THR A 410 -12.16 26.52 -6.94
CA THR A 410 -13.36 26.42 -7.79
C THR A 410 -14.67 26.64 -7.03
N ALA A 411 -14.66 26.42 -5.72
CA ALA A 411 -15.80 26.67 -4.83
C ALA A 411 -15.31 27.04 -3.43
N LEU A 412 -16.01 27.94 -2.75
CA LEU A 412 -15.69 28.35 -1.39
C LEU A 412 -16.95 28.83 -0.67
N GLU A 413 -17.13 28.36 0.57
CA GLU A 413 -18.24 28.69 1.46
C GLU A 413 -17.71 28.92 2.89
N VAL A 414 -18.16 30.00 3.53
CA VAL A 414 -17.74 30.38 4.89
C VAL A 414 -18.96 30.56 5.79
N VAL A 415 -18.91 29.96 6.97
CA VAL A 415 -19.85 30.22 8.07
C VAL A 415 -19.09 30.93 9.18
N ARG A 416 -19.50 32.16 9.52
CA ARG A 416 -18.84 32.99 10.53
C ARG A 416 -19.30 32.69 11.97
#